data_AF-A0A7C4NP23-F1
#
_entry.id   AF-A0A7C4NP23-F1
#
_cell.length_a   1.000
_cell.length_b   1.000
_cell.length_c   1.000
_cell.angle_alpha   90.00
_cell.angle_beta   90.00
_cell.angle_gamma   90.00
#
_symmetry.space_group_name_H-M   'P 1'
#
loop_
_entity.id
_entity.type
_entity.pdbx_description
1 polymer ?
#
loop_
_entity_poly.entity_id
_entity_poly.type
_entity_poly.pdbx_seq_one_letter_code
_entity_poly.pdbx_strand_id
1 'polypeptide(L)'
;MGCCRGDSGVNDRRVKILLDTNFIMLLAEGIDFFSLIEEELGLKPTYIVLGNVIEELLNIGRLNPYVARRIDFILGIIRKKCLIDNSKINIKDTDEALIEYALSSKAAVATNDRELRRKLRELGIPEIYLREESRRVGIEGLVV
;
A
#
# COMPACT_ATOMS: atom_id res chain seq x y z
N MET A 1 -13.08 22.86 -26.29
CA MET A 1 -13.47 22.44 -24.92
C MET A 1 -12.22 22.00 -24.20
N GLY A 2 -12.07 22.48 -22.96
CA GLY A 2 -10.80 22.75 -22.29
C GLY A 2 -9.86 21.56 -22.10
N CYS A 3 -8.57 21.87 -22.17
CA CYS A 3 -7.45 21.00 -21.82
C CYS A 3 -7.57 20.52 -20.37
N CYS A 4 -7.65 19.21 -20.15
CA CYS A 4 -7.27 18.62 -18.87
C CYS A 4 -5.75 18.48 -18.85
N ARG A 5 -5.07 19.58 -18.48
CA ARG A 5 -3.71 19.51 -17.96
C ARG A 5 -3.78 18.89 -16.57
N GLY A 6 -3.16 17.74 -16.43
CA GLY A 6 -2.79 17.13 -15.15
C GLY A 6 -1.32 16.75 -15.20
N ASP A 7 -0.45 17.74 -15.47
CA ASP A 7 0.97 17.65 -15.16
C ASP A 7 1.11 17.41 -13.65
N SER A 8 1.76 16.31 -13.27
CA SER A 8 2.75 16.27 -12.20
C SER A 8 3.41 14.90 -12.21
N GLY A 9 4.22 14.66 -13.23
CA GLY A 9 5.34 13.74 -13.11
C GLY A 9 6.29 14.29 -12.05
N VAL A 10 5.95 14.11 -10.78
CA VAL A 10 6.91 14.25 -9.69
C VAL A 10 7.96 13.19 -10.00
N ASN A 11 9.14 13.66 -10.42
CA ASN A 11 10.33 12.84 -10.53
C ASN A 11 10.79 12.55 -9.09
N ASP A 12 9.94 11.80 -8.37
CA ASP A 12 10.18 11.41 -7.01
C ASP A 12 11.22 10.30 -7.06
N ARG A 13 12.48 10.67 -6.82
CA ARG A 13 13.59 9.72 -6.67
C ARG A 13 13.45 8.86 -5.41
N ARG A 14 12.42 9.08 -4.59
CA ARG A 14 12.15 8.25 -3.42
C ARG A 14 11.48 6.95 -3.84
N VAL A 15 11.88 5.89 -3.13
CA VAL A 15 11.22 4.57 -3.19
C VAL A 15 9.72 4.74 -2.99
N LYS A 16 8.92 4.14 -3.88
CA LYS A 16 7.45 4.14 -3.77
C LYS A 16 7.00 2.80 -3.22
N ILE A 17 6.09 2.83 -2.25
CA ILE A 17 5.52 1.64 -1.63
C ILE A 17 4.01 1.72 -1.71
N LEU A 18 3.42 0.77 -2.41
CA LEU A 18 1.99 0.57 -2.51
C LEU A 18 1.52 -0.31 -1.36
N LEU A 19 0.52 0.14 -0.61
CA LEU A 19 0.01 -0.59 0.55
C LEU A 19 -1.28 -1.34 0.20
N ASP A 20 -1.30 -2.62 0.53
CA ASP A 20 -2.48 -3.49 0.47
C ASP A 20 -3.36 -3.35 1.73
N THR A 21 -4.66 -3.64 1.61
CA THR A 21 -5.65 -3.62 2.70
C THR A 21 -5.20 -4.48 3.88
N ASN A 22 -4.77 -5.72 3.64
CA ASN A 22 -4.35 -6.62 4.71
C ASN A 22 -3.11 -6.12 5.45
N PHE A 23 -2.18 -5.48 4.75
CA PHE A 23 -0.99 -4.90 5.37
C PHE A 23 -1.34 -3.66 6.18
N ILE A 24 -2.26 -2.82 5.68
CA ILE A 24 -2.79 -1.67 6.41
C ILE A 24 -3.44 -2.08 7.73
N MET A 25 -4.15 -3.21 7.74
CA MET A 25 -4.85 -3.72 8.93
C MET A 25 -3.90 -4.05 10.10
N LEU A 26 -2.60 -4.20 9.87
CA LEU A 26 -1.59 -4.32 10.93
C LEU A 26 -1.59 -3.10 11.88
N LEU A 27 -1.99 -1.92 11.41
CA LEU A 27 -2.18 -0.74 12.27
C LEU A 27 -3.27 -0.97 13.32
N ALA A 28 -4.31 -1.76 12.99
CA ALA A 28 -5.37 -2.13 13.92
C ALA A 28 -4.85 -3.01 15.07
N GLU A 29 -3.74 -3.72 14.83
CA GLU A 29 -3.06 -4.60 15.76
C GLU A 29 -1.95 -3.88 16.56
N GLY A 30 -1.80 -2.57 16.36
CA GLY A 30 -0.80 -1.74 17.03
C GLY A 30 0.60 -1.85 16.41
N ILE A 31 0.70 -2.31 15.16
CA ILE A 31 1.98 -2.42 14.45
C ILE A 31 2.18 -1.16 13.59
N ASP A 32 3.14 -0.32 13.98
CA ASP A 32 3.56 0.83 13.16
C ASP A 32 4.52 0.38 12.06
N PHE A 33 3.97 -0.25 11.01
CA PHE A 33 4.77 -0.74 9.89
C PHE A 33 5.51 0.39 9.14
N PHE A 34 5.06 1.64 9.24
CA PHE A 34 5.76 2.77 8.63
C PHE A 34 7.17 2.88 9.21
N SER A 35 7.27 2.92 10.54
CA SER A 35 8.55 2.99 11.24
C SER A 35 9.42 1.77 10.96
N LEU A 36 8.83 0.57 10.92
CA LEU A 36 9.58 -0.67 10.60
C LEU A 36 10.14 -0.66 9.17
N ILE A 37 9.36 -0.19 8.20
CA ILE A 37 9.81 -0.07 6.81
C ILE A 37 10.90 1.01 6.69
N GLU A 38 10.72 2.17 7.33
CA GLU A 38 11.69 3.27 7.29
C GLU A 38 13.03 2.87 7.93
N GLU A 39 12.99 2.11 9.04
CA GLU A 39 14.18 1.56 9.71
C GLU A 39 14.91 0.54 8.81
N GLU A 40 14.18 -0.41 8.24
CA GLU A 40 14.76 -1.44 7.38
C GLU A 40 15.34 -0.86 6.07
N LEU A 41 14.69 0.16 5.50
CA LEU A 41 15.18 0.85 4.30
C LEU A 41 16.30 1.86 4.58
N GLY A 42 16.42 2.36 5.82
CA GLY A 42 17.31 3.47 6.16
C GLY A 42 16.94 4.81 5.51
N LEU A 43 15.72 4.93 4.95
CA LEU A 43 15.21 6.13 4.30
C LEU A 43 13.70 6.23 4.45
N LYS A 44 13.14 7.42 4.14
CA LYS A 44 11.70 7.65 4.11
C LYS A 44 11.11 7.50 2.70
N PRO A 45 10.36 6.43 2.41
CA PRO A 45 9.74 6.22 1.11
C PRO A 45 8.45 7.05 0.96
N THR A 46 7.92 7.08 -0.26
CA THR A 46 6.58 7.61 -0.55
C THR A 46 5.57 6.47 -0.50
N TYR A 47 4.66 6.53 0.47
CA TYR A 47 3.58 5.55 0.62
C TYR A 47 2.38 5.91 -0.25
N ILE A 48 1.80 4.92 -0.91
CA ILE A 48 0.70 5.06 -1.86
C ILE A 48 -0.40 4.07 -1.47
N VAL A 49 -1.65 4.51 -1.51
CA VAL A 49 -2.83 3.68 -1.31
C VAL A 49 -3.79 3.90 -2.47
N LEU A 50 -4.28 2.83 -3.08
CA LEU A 50 -5.28 2.93 -4.15
C LEU A 50 -6.66 3.25 -3.59
N GLY A 51 -7.49 3.92 -4.39
CA GLY A 51 -8.91 4.15 -4.07
C GLY A 51 -9.65 2.85 -3.73
N ASN A 52 -9.37 1.76 -4.43
CA ASN A 52 -9.93 0.42 -4.19
C ASN A 52 -9.69 -0.05 -2.75
N VAL A 53 -8.46 0.11 -2.26
CA VAL A 53 -8.07 -0.25 -0.89
C VAL A 53 -8.81 0.61 0.13
N ILE A 54 -9.04 1.90 -0.16
CA ILE A 54 -9.86 2.77 0.69
C ILE A 54 -11.32 2.28 0.74
N GLU A 55 -11.90 1.89 -0.40
CA GLU A 55 -13.26 1.36 -0.46
C GLU A 55 -13.40 0.05 0.31
N GLU A 56 -12.43 -0.86 0.22
CA GLU A 56 -12.40 -2.10 1.00
C GLU A 56 -12.37 -1.83 2.50
N LEU A 57 -11.48 -0.94 2.97
CA LEU A 57 -11.41 -0.54 4.39
C LEU A 57 -12.75 0.04 4.87
N LEU A 58 -13.36 0.93 4.09
CA LEU A 58 -14.67 1.49 4.41
C LEU A 58 -15.76 0.42 4.46
N ASN A 59 -15.74 -0.54 3.54
CA ASN A 59 -16.69 -1.65 3.50
C ASN A 59 -16.51 -2.57 4.72
N ILE A 60 -15.27 -2.87 5.13
CA ILE A 60 -14.98 -3.61 6.37
C ILE A 60 -15.59 -2.88 7.58
N GLY A 61 -15.39 -1.56 7.69
CA GLY A 61 -15.95 -0.75 8.76
C GLY A 61 -17.47 -0.71 8.77
N ARG A 62 -18.12 -0.68 7.60
CA ARG A 62 -19.58 -0.72 7.45
C ARG A 62 -20.18 -2.07 7.84
N LEU A 63 -19.53 -3.17 7.44
CA LEU A 63 -20.01 -4.53 7.67
C LEU A 63 -19.80 -4.99 9.11
N ASN A 64 -18.81 -4.43 9.81
CA ASN A 64 -18.48 -4.83 11.17
C ASN A 64 -18.33 -3.60 12.10
N PRO A 65 -19.38 -3.26 12.86
CA PRO A 65 -19.37 -2.12 13.79
C PRO A 65 -18.28 -2.18 14.86
N TYR A 66 -17.82 -3.39 15.23
CA TYR A 66 -16.76 -3.56 16.23
C TYR A 66 -15.39 -3.09 15.73
N VAL A 67 -15.17 -3.09 14.40
CA VAL A 67 -13.92 -2.61 13.80
C VAL A 67 -14.04 -1.23 13.16
N ALA A 68 -15.25 -0.67 13.02
CA ALA A 68 -15.49 0.65 12.42
C ALA A 68 -14.61 1.76 13.02
N ARG A 69 -14.52 1.85 14.35
CA ARG A 69 -13.66 2.85 15.03
C ARG A 69 -12.17 2.67 14.69
N ARG A 70 -11.71 1.43 14.51
CA ARG A 70 -10.33 1.14 14.10
C ARG A 70 -10.09 1.56 12.66
N ILE A 71 -11.04 1.30 11.77
CA ILE A 71 -11.00 1.76 10.38
C ILE A 71 -10.92 3.29 10.30
N ASP A 72 -11.75 4.01 11.06
CA ASP A 72 -11.71 5.48 11.08
C ASP A 72 -10.35 6.02 11.51
N PHE A 73 -9.76 5.41 12.53
CA PHE A 73 -8.41 5.72 13.00
C PHE A 73 -7.35 5.47 11.91
N ILE A 74 -7.40 4.30 11.27
CA ILE A 74 -6.49 3.91 10.17
C ILE A 74 -6.60 4.89 9.01
N LEU A 75 -7.81 5.22 8.56
CA LEU A 75 -8.03 6.19 7.50
C LEU A 75 -7.50 7.59 7.88
N GLY A 76 -7.58 7.95 9.16
CA GLY A 76 -6.94 9.16 9.70
C GLY A 76 -5.42 9.16 9.56
N ILE A 77 -4.76 8.01 9.73
CA ILE A 77 -3.32 7.84 9.51
C ILE A 77 -2.99 7.89 8.01
N ILE A 78 -3.71 7.11 7.19
CA ILE A 78 -3.49 7.03 5.73
C ILE A 78 -3.57 8.41 5.10
N ARG A 79 -4.59 9.20 5.44
CA ARG A 79 -4.76 10.58 4.91
C ARG A 79 -3.59 11.51 5.25
N LYS A 80 -2.83 11.22 6.31
CA LYS A 80 -1.68 12.04 6.74
C LYS A 80 -0.34 11.53 6.21
N LYS A 81 -0.20 10.20 6.02
CA LYS A 81 1.08 9.56 5.69
C LYS A 81 1.18 9.09 4.24
N CYS A 82 0.06 8.93 3.52
CA CYS A 82 0.03 8.30 2.20
C CYS A 82 -0.55 9.24 1.13
N LEU A 83 -0.07 9.06 -0.10
CA LEU A 83 -0.73 9.56 -1.30
C LEU A 83 -1.87 8.60 -1.68
N ILE A 84 -3.06 9.13 -1.90
CA ILE A 84 -4.21 8.34 -2.34
C ILE A 84 -4.34 8.50 -3.85
N ASP A 85 -4.24 7.39 -4.58
CA ASP A 85 -4.34 7.35 -6.04
C ASP A 85 -5.63 6.65 -6.48
N ASN A 86 -6.47 7.35 -7.24
CA ASN A 86 -7.76 6.84 -7.72
C ASN A 86 -7.73 6.41 -9.19
N SER A 87 -6.55 6.39 -9.84
CA SER A 87 -6.41 6.07 -11.27
C SER A 87 -6.84 4.64 -11.62
N LYS A 88 -6.81 3.72 -10.66
CA LYS A 88 -7.15 2.30 -10.81
C LYS A 88 -8.48 1.89 -10.17
N ILE A 89 -9.29 2.86 -9.72
CA ILE A 89 -10.54 2.61 -8.97
C ILE A 89 -11.58 1.77 -9.74
N ASN A 90 -11.52 1.76 -11.08
CA ASN A 90 -12.45 0.99 -11.91
C ASN A 90 -12.08 -0.50 -12.06
N ILE A 91 -10.88 -0.92 -11.63
CA ILE A 91 -10.48 -2.32 -11.63
C ILE A 91 -11.14 -3.00 -10.43
N LYS A 92 -11.94 -4.04 -10.68
CA LYS A 92 -12.71 -4.70 -9.60
C LYS A 92 -11.84 -5.52 -8.67
N ASP A 93 -10.80 -6.14 -9.21
CA ASP A 93 -9.86 -6.93 -8.44
C ASP A 93 -8.75 -6.01 -7.90
N THR A 94 -8.72 -5.84 -6.59
CA THR A 94 -7.72 -5.00 -5.91
C THR A 94 -6.30 -5.52 -6.14
N ASP A 95 -6.10 -6.84 -6.19
CA ASP A 95 -4.77 -7.41 -6.45
C ASP A 95 -4.29 -7.05 -7.87
N GLU A 96 -5.18 -7.14 -8.87
CA GLU A 96 -4.88 -6.73 -10.24
C GLU A 96 -4.56 -5.23 -10.31
N ALA A 97 -5.34 -4.40 -9.62
CA ALA A 97 -5.12 -2.96 -9.54
C ALA A 97 -3.75 -2.62 -8.91
N LEU A 98 -3.38 -3.32 -7.83
CA LEU A 98 -2.09 -3.17 -7.16
C LEU A 98 -0.94 -3.55 -8.09
N ILE A 99 -1.03 -4.70 -8.78
CA ILE A 99 -0.01 -5.17 -9.72
C ILE A 99 0.16 -4.19 -10.89
N GLU A 100 -0.93 -3.77 -11.54
CA GLU A 100 -0.86 -2.82 -12.65
C GLU A 100 -0.24 -1.48 -12.24
N TYR A 101 -0.63 -0.98 -11.07
CA TYR A 101 -0.07 0.26 -10.54
C TYR A 101 1.42 0.11 -10.23
N ALA A 102 1.81 -0.99 -9.59
CA ALA A 102 3.20 -1.26 -9.24
C ALA A 102 4.11 -1.35 -10.48
N LEU A 103 3.65 -2.04 -11.54
CA LEU A 103 4.39 -2.13 -12.81
C LEU A 103 4.57 -0.78 -13.48
N SER A 104 3.51 0.02 -13.57
CA SER A 104 3.54 1.32 -14.25
C SER A 104 4.33 2.38 -13.47
N SER A 105 4.32 2.32 -12.14
CA SER A 105 4.94 3.32 -11.26
C SER A 105 6.30 2.91 -10.69
N LYS A 106 6.75 1.67 -10.94
CA LYS A 106 7.92 1.03 -10.33
C LYS A 106 7.87 1.06 -8.80
N ALA A 107 6.71 0.79 -8.23
CA ALA A 107 6.51 0.73 -6.78
C ALA A 107 6.74 -0.68 -6.25
N ALA A 108 7.27 -0.78 -5.03
CA ALA A 108 7.19 -2.00 -4.24
C ALA A 108 5.77 -2.18 -3.69
N VAL A 109 5.33 -3.42 -3.47
CA VAL A 109 4.01 -3.71 -2.89
C VAL A 109 4.17 -4.30 -1.50
N ALA A 110 3.51 -3.70 -0.51
CA ALA A 110 3.48 -4.19 0.86
C ALA A 110 2.21 -5.02 1.09
N THR A 111 2.38 -6.34 1.22
CA THR A 111 1.30 -7.30 1.47
C THR A 111 1.82 -8.52 2.22
N ASN A 112 0.99 -9.07 3.11
CA ASN A 112 1.27 -10.35 3.77
C ASN A 112 0.64 -11.55 3.05
N ASP A 113 -0.16 -11.31 1.99
CA ASP A 113 -0.79 -12.39 1.24
C ASP A 113 0.27 -13.21 0.49
N ARG A 114 0.27 -14.53 0.71
CA ARG A 114 1.29 -15.42 0.13
C ARG A 114 1.12 -15.58 -1.39
N GLU A 115 -0.12 -15.56 -1.89
CA GLU A 115 -0.42 -15.71 -3.30
C GLU A 115 -0.06 -14.45 -4.08
N LEU A 116 -0.45 -13.26 -3.57
CA LEU A 116 -0.09 -11.99 -4.18
C LEU A 116 1.43 -11.83 -4.23
N ARG A 117 2.12 -12.11 -3.13
CA ARG A 117 3.59 -12.13 -3.09
C ARG A 117 4.23 -13.03 -4.15
N ARG A 118 3.69 -14.24 -4.32
CA ARG A 118 4.17 -15.13 -5.39
C ARG A 118 4.04 -14.49 -6.76
N LYS A 119 2.88 -13.89 -7.08
CA LYS A 119 2.65 -13.19 -8.35
C LYS A 119 3.61 -12.01 -8.52
N LEU A 120 3.83 -11.21 -7.47
CA LEU A 120 4.75 -10.07 -7.48
C LEU A 120 6.17 -10.50 -7.84
N ARG A 121 6.68 -11.57 -7.20
CA ARG A 121 8.00 -12.13 -7.51
C ARG A 121 8.11 -12.66 -8.95
N GLU A 122 7.08 -13.34 -9.45
CA GLU A 122 7.02 -13.82 -10.83
C GLU A 122 7.08 -12.66 -11.85
N LEU A 123 6.52 -11.50 -11.50
CA LEU A 123 6.52 -10.29 -12.31
C LEU A 123 7.72 -9.37 -12.08
N GLY A 124 8.66 -9.75 -11.19
CA GLY A 124 9.82 -8.94 -10.84
C GLY A 124 9.48 -7.64 -10.09
N ILE A 125 8.32 -7.59 -9.43
CA ILE A 125 7.87 -6.46 -8.63
C ILE A 125 8.41 -6.64 -7.21
N PRO A 126 9.08 -5.63 -6.62
CA PRO A 126 9.55 -5.73 -5.25
C PRO A 126 8.39 -5.90 -4.26
N GLU A 127 8.59 -6.73 -3.23
CA GLU A 127 7.59 -7.00 -2.21
C GLU A 127 8.10 -6.68 -0.80
N ILE A 128 7.17 -6.24 0.05
CA ILE A 128 7.41 -5.93 1.45
C ILE A 128 6.39 -6.70 2.28
N TYR A 129 6.84 -7.35 3.35
CA TYR A 129 5.97 -8.15 4.20
C TYR A 129 6.43 -8.12 5.66
N LEU A 130 5.52 -8.43 6.59
CA LEU A 130 5.85 -8.56 8.01
C LEU A 130 6.11 -10.03 8.33
N ARG A 131 7.23 -10.31 9.00
CA ARG A 131 7.52 -11.62 9.60
C ARG A 131 6.87 -11.68 10.98
N GLU A 132 5.74 -12.35 11.10
CA GLU A 132 4.96 -12.42 12.35
C GLU A 132 5.78 -12.87 13.56
N GLU A 133 6.63 -13.89 13.39
CA GLU A 133 7.46 -14.45 14.47
C GLU A 133 8.45 -13.45 15.08
N SER A 134 9.01 -12.57 14.25
CA SER A 134 10.07 -11.63 14.66
C SER A 134 9.60 -10.17 14.73
N ARG A 135 8.37 -9.89 14.26
CA ARG A 135 7.81 -8.54 14.06
C ARG A 135 8.75 -7.62 13.25
N ARG A 136 9.49 -8.19 12.32
CA ARG A 136 10.39 -7.47 11.41
C ARG A 136 9.82 -7.41 10.01
N VAL A 137 10.17 -6.37 9.27
CA VAL A 137 9.83 -6.25 7.86
C VAL A 137 10.85 -7.02 7.03
N GLY A 138 10.37 -7.80 6.07
CA GLY A 138 11.18 -8.36 4.99
C GLY A 138 10.96 -7.56 3.71
N ILE A 139 12.06 -7.31 3.00
CA ILE A 139 12.05 -6.58 1.72
C ILE A 139 12.76 -7.46 0.69
N GLU A 140 12.06 -7.78 -0.39
CA GLU A 140 12.57 -8.65 -1.44
C GLU A 140 12.46 -7.96 -2.80
N GLY A 141 13.53 -8.06 -3.61
CA GLY A 141 13.56 -7.48 -4.97
C GLY A 141 13.72 -5.96 -5.04
N LEU A 142 13.81 -5.25 -3.91
CA LEU A 142 14.05 -3.81 -3.89
C LEU A 142 15.54 -3.51 -3.77
N VAL A 143 16.06 -2.68 -4.67
CA VAL A 143 17.43 -2.15 -4.61
C VAL A 143 17.33 -0.66 -4.32
N VAL A 144 17.87 -0.24 -3.17
CA VAL A 144 17.93 1.15 -2.70
C VAL A 144 19.28 1.81 -2.96
#